data_AF-A0A1B9I3G9-F1
#
_entry.id   AF-A0A1B9I3G9-F1
#
_cell.length_a   1.000
_cell.length_b   1.000
_cell.length_c   1.000
_cell.angle_alpha   90.00
_cell.angle_beta   90.00
_cell.angle_gamma   90.00
#
_symmetry.space_group_name_H-M   'P 1'
#
loop_
_entity.id
_entity.type
_entity.pdbx_description
1 polymer ?
#
loop_
_entity_poly.entity_id
_entity_poly.type
_entity_poly.pdbx_seq_one_letter_code
_entity_poly.pdbx_strand_id
1 'polypeptide(L)'
;MLQTILLALGTLVALPTVWSQVTYSSQFATCATSSYVPSGGAQSGAWSSADDCAAYCYNRDTSYIYSAWTSTTSGCSCGTNSFDTDTMAQGNPGGCGSNYEVTITHTTWDFELCTNNYQFTTANIQSHTSDYYSIFSICAPYAGMAIWSTTNDQFYYACGSGYESTGATSTCDYGVNRIYSHPADATVSQLAKRSLAERRRIAEREKRENYWCHKGLTACQLEEDSNSFECVDTQNDLESCGGCLHGAYNPAGNNITVPIGIDCSSIPGVSLGHSTCSSGKCDFDCKKGWEVRGDKCVKAESLKRSVKARRFLRALPSF
;
A
#
# COMPACT_ATOMS: atom_id res chain seq x y z
N MET A 1 -68.77 -21.44 -36.32
CA MET A 1 -67.73 -22.19 -35.61
C MET A 1 -66.38 -21.72 -36.11
N LEU A 2 -65.84 -20.65 -35.53
CA LEU A 2 -64.48 -20.17 -35.83
C LEU A 2 -63.81 -19.88 -34.50
N GLN A 3 -62.63 -20.47 -34.33
CA GLN A 3 -61.96 -20.73 -33.07
C GLN A 3 -60.87 -19.68 -32.86
N THR A 4 -61.06 -18.78 -31.91
CA THR A 4 -60.07 -17.75 -31.51
C THR A 4 -59.17 -18.31 -30.41
N ILE A 5 -57.95 -18.68 -30.78
CA ILE A 5 -56.86 -19.04 -29.87
C ILE A 5 -56.13 -17.74 -29.48
N LEU A 6 -56.29 -17.31 -28.23
CA LEU A 6 -55.55 -16.21 -27.62
C LEU A 6 -54.16 -16.70 -27.19
N LEU A 7 -53.12 -16.25 -27.89
CA LEU A 7 -51.72 -16.39 -27.50
C LEU A 7 -51.39 -15.36 -26.41
N ALA A 8 -51.18 -15.85 -25.19
CA ALA A 8 -50.62 -15.06 -24.09
C ALA A 8 -49.10 -14.97 -24.24
N LEU A 9 -48.61 -13.86 -24.77
CA LEU A 9 -47.19 -13.49 -24.74
C LEU A 9 -46.83 -13.05 -23.31
N GLY A 10 -46.11 -13.91 -22.59
CA GLY A 10 -45.52 -13.60 -21.29
C GLY A 10 -44.36 -12.59 -21.44
N THR A 11 -44.58 -11.37 -20.97
CA THR A 11 -43.53 -10.36 -20.81
C THR A 11 -42.61 -10.74 -19.65
N LEU A 12 -41.43 -11.28 -19.96
CA LEU A 12 -40.34 -11.47 -19.02
C LEU A 12 -39.77 -10.09 -18.65
N VAL A 13 -40.16 -9.57 -17.48
CA VAL A 13 -39.58 -8.35 -16.90
C VAL A 13 -38.17 -8.70 -16.44
N ALA A 14 -37.15 -8.29 -17.19
CA ALA A 14 -35.77 -8.32 -16.75
C ALA A 14 -35.63 -7.33 -15.58
N LEU A 15 -35.66 -7.84 -14.35
CA LEU A 15 -35.30 -7.07 -13.16
C LEU A 15 -33.83 -6.65 -13.32
N PRO A 16 -33.50 -5.35 -13.39
CA PRO A 16 -32.12 -4.93 -13.33
C PRO A 16 -31.58 -5.41 -11.98
N THR A 17 -30.56 -6.26 -12.01
CA THR A 17 -29.74 -6.52 -10.84
C THR A 17 -29.08 -5.19 -10.48
N VAL A 18 -29.65 -4.48 -9.52
CA VAL A 18 -29.07 -3.26 -8.99
C VAL A 18 -27.85 -3.71 -8.18
N TRP A 19 -26.68 -3.69 -8.82
CA TRP A 19 -25.42 -3.80 -8.12
C TRP A 19 -25.26 -2.51 -7.33
N SER A 20 -25.66 -2.52 -6.06
CA SER A 20 -25.24 -1.47 -5.12
C SER A 20 -23.72 -1.53 -5.08
N GLN A 21 -23.05 -0.58 -5.73
CA GLN A 21 -21.63 -0.40 -5.50
C GLN A 21 -21.49 0.18 -4.10
N VAL A 22 -20.79 -0.54 -3.24
CA VAL A 22 -20.40 -0.03 -1.93
C VAL A 22 -19.51 1.18 -2.20
N THR A 23 -20.05 2.37 -1.98
CA THR A 23 -19.29 3.61 -2.05
C THR A 23 -18.46 3.70 -0.79
N TYR A 24 -17.14 3.61 -0.92
CA TYR A 24 -16.23 3.94 0.16
C TYR A 24 -16.30 5.44 0.42
N SER A 25 -16.54 5.83 1.66
CA SER A 25 -16.57 7.22 2.12
C SER A 25 -15.34 7.49 2.99
N SER A 26 -14.85 8.73 2.96
CA SER A 26 -13.88 9.22 3.92
C SER A 26 -14.60 9.48 5.24
N GLN A 27 -13.97 9.13 6.37
CA GLN A 27 -14.61 9.29 7.68
C GLN A 27 -13.71 9.95 8.70
N PHE A 28 -14.28 10.89 9.45
CA PHE A 28 -13.61 11.54 10.55
C PHE A 28 -13.11 10.50 11.57
N ALA A 29 -11.83 10.57 11.91
CA ALA A 29 -11.25 9.75 12.97
C ALA A 29 -11.08 10.59 14.25
N THR A 30 -10.42 11.73 14.16
CA THR A 30 -10.20 12.62 15.30
C THR A 30 -9.73 14.00 14.84
N CYS A 31 -9.81 14.99 15.73
CA CYS A 31 -8.90 16.12 15.65
C CYS A 31 -7.56 15.74 16.29
N ALA A 32 -6.44 16.21 15.72
CA ALA A 32 -5.09 15.98 16.23
C ALA A 32 -4.28 17.27 16.24
N THR A 33 -3.49 17.48 17.29
CA THR A 33 -2.59 18.63 17.43
C THR A 33 -1.53 18.66 16.33
N SER A 34 -0.81 19.79 16.22
CA SER A 34 0.29 19.95 15.27
C SER A 34 1.47 18.98 15.48
N SER A 35 1.51 18.26 16.61
CA SER A 35 2.50 17.22 16.87
C SER A 35 2.27 15.95 16.04
N TYR A 36 1.06 15.73 15.53
CA TYR A 36 0.78 14.64 14.60
C TYR A 36 1.34 14.98 13.21
N VAL A 37 2.23 14.12 12.71
CA VAL A 37 2.84 14.25 11.39
C VAL A 37 2.58 12.96 10.60
N PRO A 38 1.74 13.00 9.55
CA PRO A 38 1.54 11.86 8.66
C PRO A 38 2.83 11.46 7.93
N SER A 39 3.07 10.16 7.79
CA SER A 39 4.30 9.57 7.24
C SER A 39 4.54 9.89 5.75
N GLY A 40 3.49 10.21 5.00
CA GLY A 40 3.59 10.63 3.59
C GLY A 40 3.92 12.11 3.41
N GLY A 41 3.99 12.87 4.52
CA GLY A 41 4.36 14.28 4.53
C GLY A 41 3.27 15.24 4.05
N ALA A 42 3.58 16.53 4.18
CA ALA A 42 2.73 17.62 3.70
C ALA A 42 2.74 17.72 2.18
N GLN A 43 1.58 18.04 1.63
CA GLN A 43 1.36 18.12 0.18
C GLN A 43 1.21 19.56 -0.27
N SER A 44 1.67 19.84 -1.49
CA SER A 44 1.49 21.16 -2.10
C SER A 44 0.09 21.29 -2.68
N GLY A 45 -0.64 22.32 -2.26
CA GLY A 45 -2.02 22.57 -2.69
C GLY A 45 -2.82 23.31 -1.63
N ALA A 46 -4.07 23.62 -1.96
CA ALA A 46 -5.07 24.13 -1.02
C ALA A 46 -6.34 23.30 -1.20
N TRP A 47 -6.83 22.72 -0.09
CA TRP A 47 -8.02 21.87 -0.07
C TRP A 47 -9.13 22.58 0.72
N SER A 48 -10.34 22.56 0.17
CA SER A 48 -11.52 23.22 0.75
C SER A 48 -12.07 22.51 1.99
N SER A 49 -11.81 21.20 2.11
CA SER A 49 -12.35 20.38 3.19
C SER A 49 -11.43 19.19 3.53
N ALA A 50 -11.68 18.57 4.68
CA ALA A 50 -11.05 17.31 5.05
C ALA A 50 -11.39 16.17 4.06
N ASP A 51 -12.61 16.14 3.53
CA ASP A 51 -13.03 15.15 2.52
C ASP A 51 -12.26 15.30 1.20
N ASP A 52 -12.05 16.54 0.73
CA ASP A 52 -11.23 16.78 -0.47
C ASP A 52 -9.78 16.31 -0.26
N CYS A 53 -9.24 16.53 0.93
CA CYS A 53 -7.90 16.07 1.31
C CYS A 53 -7.85 14.53 1.36
N ALA A 54 -8.84 13.89 1.97
CA ALA A 54 -8.96 12.44 2.05
C ALA A 54 -9.07 11.79 0.66
N ALA A 55 -9.94 12.32 -0.20
CA ALA A 55 -10.10 11.85 -1.57
C ALA A 55 -8.81 12.03 -2.39
N TYR A 56 -8.09 13.15 -2.21
CA TYR A 56 -6.79 13.35 -2.83
C TYR A 56 -5.78 12.28 -2.38
N CYS A 57 -5.66 12.04 -1.08
CA CYS A 57 -4.72 11.05 -0.54
C CYS A 57 -5.03 9.65 -1.08
N TYR A 58 -6.30 9.24 -1.09
CA TYR A 58 -6.70 7.94 -1.62
C TYR A 58 -6.38 7.78 -3.12
N ASN A 59 -6.70 8.79 -3.93
CA ASN A 59 -6.47 8.75 -5.38
C ASN A 59 -4.98 8.76 -5.74
N ARG A 60 -4.15 9.37 -4.90
CA ARG A 60 -2.70 9.39 -5.09
C ARG A 60 -2.07 8.03 -4.79
N ASP A 61 -2.42 7.44 -3.65
CA ASP A 61 -1.93 6.14 -3.23
C ASP A 61 -2.95 5.48 -2.29
N THR A 62 -3.51 4.36 -2.72
CA THR A 62 -4.51 3.61 -1.95
C THR A 62 -3.95 3.03 -0.64
N SER A 63 -2.62 3.03 -0.45
CA SER A 63 -2.00 2.64 0.81
C SER A 63 -2.11 3.73 1.90
N TYR A 64 -2.38 4.99 1.54
CA TYR A 64 -2.62 6.05 2.52
C TYR A 64 -3.96 5.84 3.21
N ILE A 65 -3.91 5.39 4.46
CA ILE A 65 -5.07 5.13 5.32
C ILE A 65 -5.60 6.44 5.91
N TYR A 66 -4.71 7.37 6.22
CA TYR A 66 -5.05 8.61 6.91
C TYR A 66 -4.72 9.82 6.05
N SER A 67 -5.54 10.84 6.23
CA SER A 67 -5.31 12.20 5.76
C SER A 67 -5.42 13.16 6.93
N ALA A 68 -4.65 14.23 6.92
CA ALA A 68 -4.67 15.29 7.92
C ALA A 68 -4.84 16.64 7.21
N TRP A 69 -5.98 17.27 7.42
CA TRP A 69 -6.32 18.57 6.85
C TRP A 69 -6.43 19.64 7.93
N THR A 70 -6.06 20.88 7.63
CA THR A 70 -6.30 22.00 8.55
C THR A 70 -6.98 23.15 7.84
N SER A 71 -8.05 23.66 8.45
CA SER A 71 -8.82 24.79 7.92
C SER A 71 -8.00 26.09 7.84
N THR A 72 -7.04 26.28 8.75
CA THR A 72 -6.26 27.52 8.87
C THR A 72 -5.34 27.76 7.67
N THR A 73 -4.66 26.72 7.21
CA THR A 73 -3.72 26.82 6.07
C THR A 73 -4.27 26.20 4.80
N SER A 74 -5.43 25.55 4.88
CA SER A 74 -5.97 24.69 3.82
C SER A 74 -4.97 23.59 3.39
N GLY A 75 -4.02 23.24 4.25
CA GLY A 75 -2.98 22.25 3.98
C GLY A 75 -3.51 20.82 4.16
N CYS A 76 -2.98 19.90 3.35
CA CYS A 76 -3.29 18.47 3.40
C CYS A 76 -2.01 17.66 3.53
N SER A 77 -2.06 16.61 4.35
CA SER A 77 -0.98 15.63 4.49
C SER A 77 -1.55 14.23 4.42
N CYS A 78 -0.83 13.30 3.80
CA CYS A 78 -1.27 11.90 3.65
C CYS A 78 -0.34 11.00 4.47
N GLY A 79 -0.84 9.89 5.00
CA GLY A 79 -0.02 8.98 5.79
C GLY A 79 -0.59 7.57 5.92
N THR A 80 0.30 6.66 6.28
CA THR A 80 0.00 5.26 6.59
C THR A 80 0.06 4.96 8.09
N ASN A 81 0.73 5.82 8.87
CA ASN A 81 0.84 5.68 10.31
C ASN A 81 -0.44 6.11 11.02
N SER A 82 -0.82 5.35 12.05
CA SER A 82 -1.81 5.78 13.03
C SER A 82 -1.36 7.05 13.74
N PHE A 83 -2.31 7.71 14.40
CA PHE A 83 -2.05 8.77 15.36
C PHE A 83 -2.03 8.20 16.77
N ASP A 84 -1.25 8.84 17.66
CA ASP A 84 -1.15 8.46 19.07
C ASP A 84 -2.22 9.18 19.88
N THR A 85 -2.67 8.58 20.99
CA THR A 85 -3.73 9.17 21.81
C THR A 85 -3.34 10.52 22.42
N ASP A 86 -2.06 10.74 22.67
CA ASP A 86 -1.50 12.01 23.20
C ASP A 86 -1.57 13.15 22.18
N THR A 87 -1.70 12.84 20.89
CA THR A 87 -1.84 13.86 19.85
C THR A 87 -3.28 14.29 19.63
N MET A 88 -4.26 13.61 20.23
CA MET A 88 -5.68 13.90 20.04
C MET A 88 -6.05 15.26 20.63
N ALA A 89 -6.91 15.98 19.92
CA ALA A 89 -7.41 17.28 20.33
C ALA A 89 -8.94 17.29 20.32
N GLN A 90 -9.50 18.26 21.04
CA GLN A 90 -10.93 18.52 21.05
C GLN A 90 -11.38 19.10 19.70
N GLY A 91 -12.47 18.59 19.16
CA GLY A 91 -13.16 19.15 18.00
C GLY A 91 -14.11 18.15 17.34
N ASN A 92 -14.81 18.58 16.30
CA ASN A 92 -15.78 17.76 15.55
C ASN A 92 -15.43 17.78 14.05
N PRO A 93 -16.04 16.92 13.22
CA PRO A 93 -15.86 16.99 11.76
C PRO A 93 -16.12 18.41 11.23
N GLY A 94 -15.24 18.89 10.35
CA GLY A 94 -15.23 20.26 9.84
C GLY A 94 -14.84 21.35 10.84
N GLY A 95 -14.50 20.99 12.08
CA GLY A 95 -14.45 21.90 13.22
C GLY A 95 -13.30 21.65 14.19
N CYS A 96 -12.10 21.31 13.69
CA CYS A 96 -10.91 21.10 14.52
C CYS A 96 -10.14 22.39 14.89
N GLY A 97 -10.61 23.57 14.49
CA GLY A 97 -9.94 24.85 14.74
C GLY A 97 -8.56 24.91 14.07
N SER A 98 -7.52 25.22 14.85
CA SER A 98 -6.12 25.23 14.38
C SER A 98 -5.46 23.84 14.33
N ASN A 99 -6.15 22.81 14.81
CA ASN A 99 -5.65 21.44 14.78
C ASN A 99 -5.91 20.79 13.41
N TYR A 100 -5.30 19.63 13.19
CA TYR A 100 -5.62 18.79 12.04
C TYR A 100 -6.93 18.05 12.27
N GLU A 101 -7.76 18.01 11.25
CA GLU A 101 -8.82 17.03 11.10
C GLU A 101 -8.23 15.79 10.43
N VAL A 102 -8.17 14.70 11.19
CA VAL A 102 -7.66 13.42 10.74
C VAL A 102 -8.83 12.57 10.26
N THR A 103 -8.74 12.15 9.01
CA THR A 103 -9.81 11.42 8.30
C THR A 103 -9.25 10.12 7.74
N ILE A 104 -9.97 9.02 7.93
CA ILE A 104 -9.72 7.74 7.26
C ILE A 104 -10.13 7.92 5.81
N THR A 105 -9.19 7.70 4.89
CA THR A 105 -9.36 8.05 3.48
C THR A 105 -10.41 7.19 2.76
N HIS A 106 -10.64 5.97 3.25
CA HIS A 106 -11.60 5.05 2.69
C HIS A 106 -12.08 4.05 3.75
N THR A 107 -13.39 3.97 3.93
CA THR A 107 -14.03 2.94 4.75
C THR A 107 -15.48 2.73 4.32
N THR A 108 -16.09 1.64 4.77
CA THR A 108 -17.52 1.34 4.57
C THR A 108 -18.36 1.74 5.78
N TRP A 109 -17.72 2.31 6.80
CA TRP A 109 -18.37 2.82 7.99
C TRP A 109 -18.76 4.28 7.78
N ASP A 110 -19.75 4.74 8.52
CA ASP A 110 -20.16 6.13 8.59
C ASP A 110 -19.97 6.65 10.01
N PHE A 111 -19.30 7.80 10.17
CA PHE A 111 -19.19 8.48 11.45
C PHE A 111 -20.54 9.11 11.80
N GLU A 112 -21.02 8.82 13.00
CA GLU A 112 -22.32 9.30 13.46
C GLU A 112 -22.14 10.52 14.37
N LEU A 113 -21.43 10.31 15.49
CA LEU A 113 -21.30 11.32 16.55
C LEU A 113 -20.26 10.92 17.59
N CYS A 114 -19.96 11.87 18.48
CA CYS A 114 -19.22 11.62 19.71
C CYS A 114 -20.15 11.68 20.92
N THR A 115 -20.09 10.66 21.78
CA THR A 115 -20.88 10.57 23.03
C THR A 115 -20.27 9.57 24.00
N ASN A 116 -20.52 9.72 25.29
CA ASN A 116 -20.26 8.67 26.28
C ASN A 116 -21.54 7.96 26.73
N ASN A 117 -22.69 8.35 26.19
CA ASN A 117 -24.00 7.82 26.54
C ASN A 117 -24.56 7.02 25.35
N TYR A 118 -24.13 5.77 25.25
CA TYR A 118 -24.61 4.82 24.25
C TYR A 118 -24.81 3.45 24.88
N GLN A 119 -25.69 2.65 24.28
CA GLN A 119 -25.85 1.24 24.61
C GLN A 119 -25.92 0.41 23.33
N PHE A 120 -25.19 -0.71 23.29
CA PHE A 120 -25.33 -1.70 22.23
C PHE A 120 -26.54 -2.58 22.49
N THR A 121 -27.27 -2.91 21.43
CA THR A 121 -28.51 -3.71 21.51
C THR A 121 -28.28 -5.20 21.83
N THR A 122 -27.07 -5.72 21.58
CA THR A 122 -26.70 -7.12 21.87
C THR A 122 -25.31 -7.22 22.49
N ALA A 123 -24.93 -8.44 22.91
CA ALA A 123 -23.58 -8.77 23.36
C ALA A 123 -22.52 -8.18 22.42
N ASN A 124 -21.60 -7.43 23.00
CA ASN A 124 -20.53 -6.73 22.30
C ASN A 124 -19.20 -7.46 22.49
N ILE A 125 -18.35 -7.43 21.46
CA ILE A 125 -16.93 -7.71 21.68
C ILE A 125 -16.31 -6.41 22.17
N GLN A 126 -15.61 -6.48 23.30
CA GLN A 126 -14.78 -5.39 23.80
C GLN A 126 -13.32 -5.82 23.81
N SER A 127 -12.45 -4.98 23.28
CA SER A 127 -11.01 -5.21 23.29
C SER A 127 -10.28 -3.87 23.11
N HIS A 128 -8.96 -3.94 22.90
CA HIS A 128 -8.12 -2.77 22.67
C HIS A 128 -7.04 -3.08 21.63
N THR A 129 -6.52 -2.03 21.01
CA THR A 129 -5.42 -2.07 20.02
C THR A 129 -4.72 -0.71 20.01
N SER A 130 -3.49 -0.66 19.54
CA SER A 130 -2.79 0.61 19.27
C SER A 130 -3.00 1.12 17.84
N ASP A 131 -3.54 0.30 16.94
CA ASP A 131 -3.84 0.70 15.56
C ASP A 131 -5.33 1.05 15.42
N TYR A 132 -5.63 2.34 15.30
CA TYR A 132 -7.00 2.86 15.18
C TYR A 132 -7.77 2.23 14.01
N TYR A 133 -7.12 2.06 12.85
CA TYR A 133 -7.77 1.56 11.64
C TYR A 133 -8.03 0.05 11.70
N SER A 134 -7.21 -0.71 12.44
CA SER A 134 -7.43 -2.15 12.64
C SER A 134 -8.83 -2.46 13.21
N ILE A 135 -9.38 -1.54 14.00
CA ILE A 135 -10.69 -1.67 14.63
C ILE A 135 -11.81 -1.76 13.58
N PHE A 136 -11.73 -0.99 12.50
CA PHE A 136 -12.71 -1.00 11.41
C PHE A 136 -12.79 -2.37 10.74
N SER A 137 -11.64 -3.06 10.62
CA SER A 137 -11.58 -4.42 10.08
C SER A 137 -12.15 -5.46 11.05
N ILE A 138 -11.91 -5.29 12.36
CA ILE A 138 -12.40 -6.20 13.40
C ILE A 138 -13.92 -6.07 13.56
N CYS A 139 -14.42 -4.83 13.59
CA CYS A 139 -15.84 -4.55 13.74
C CYS A 139 -16.64 -4.75 12.44
N ALA A 140 -16.01 -4.94 11.28
CA ALA A 140 -16.70 -5.06 9.97
C ALA A 140 -17.93 -5.99 9.92
N PRO A 141 -18.03 -7.10 10.70
CA PRO A 141 -19.23 -7.93 10.74
C PRO A 141 -20.45 -7.32 11.49
N TYR A 142 -20.25 -6.19 12.18
CA TYR A 142 -21.22 -5.58 13.09
C TYR A 142 -21.78 -4.28 12.49
N ALA A 143 -22.99 -3.88 12.92
CA ALA A 143 -23.65 -2.70 12.40
C ALA A 143 -23.29 -1.41 13.16
N GLY A 144 -22.72 -1.54 14.37
CA GLY A 144 -22.29 -0.41 15.18
C GLY A 144 -20.91 -0.65 15.79
N MET A 145 -20.16 0.43 15.92
CA MET A 145 -18.83 0.46 16.51
C MET A 145 -18.66 1.70 17.37
N ALA A 146 -18.07 1.54 18.55
CA ALA A 146 -17.68 2.62 19.44
C ALA A 146 -16.18 2.52 19.70
N ILE A 147 -15.46 3.63 19.55
CA ILE A 147 -14.01 3.69 19.79
C ILE A 147 -13.71 4.79 20.81
N TRP A 148 -12.95 4.48 21.86
CA TRP A 148 -12.49 5.46 22.84
C TRP A 148 -10.98 5.35 23.08
N SER A 149 -10.33 6.50 23.21
CA SER A 149 -8.90 6.60 23.49
C SER A 149 -8.60 6.55 24.99
N THR A 150 -7.40 6.08 25.32
CA THR A 150 -6.89 5.99 26.70
C THR A 150 -5.45 6.53 26.81
N THR A 151 -4.93 6.66 28.04
CA THR A 151 -3.66 7.35 28.33
C THR A 151 -2.43 6.53 27.95
N ASN A 152 -2.61 5.25 27.61
CA ASN A 152 -1.52 4.32 27.37
C ASN A 152 -1.32 4.07 25.87
N ASP A 153 -1.68 5.04 25.03
CA ASP A 153 -1.67 4.92 23.57
C ASP A 153 -2.45 3.71 23.05
N GLN A 154 -3.61 3.47 23.68
CA GLN A 154 -4.53 2.40 23.30
C GLN A 154 -5.90 2.94 22.98
N PHE A 155 -6.46 2.40 21.90
CA PHE A 155 -7.84 2.55 21.49
C PHE A 155 -8.59 1.32 21.93
N TYR A 156 -9.47 1.52 22.88
CA TYR A 156 -10.45 0.51 23.19
C TYR A 156 -11.64 0.65 22.25
N TYR A 157 -12.28 -0.48 21.98
CA TYR A 157 -13.42 -0.51 21.09
C TYR A 157 -14.46 -1.53 21.51
N ALA A 158 -15.67 -1.28 21.03
CA ALA A 158 -16.80 -2.18 21.15
C ALA A 158 -17.55 -2.26 19.82
N CYS A 159 -17.91 -3.47 19.38
CA CYS A 159 -18.72 -3.70 18.18
C CYS A 159 -20.03 -4.42 18.54
N GLY A 160 -21.14 -4.09 17.89
CA GLY A 160 -22.45 -4.71 18.14
C GLY A 160 -23.44 -4.58 16.98
N SER A 161 -24.62 -5.21 17.07
CA SER A 161 -25.64 -5.21 16.00
C SER A 161 -26.33 -3.86 15.75
N GLY A 162 -25.86 -2.79 16.38
CA GLY A 162 -26.43 -1.45 16.36
C GLY A 162 -26.34 -0.82 17.74
N TYR A 163 -26.42 0.50 17.80
CA TYR A 163 -26.38 1.26 19.05
C TYR A 163 -27.65 2.11 19.20
N GLU A 164 -28.02 2.37 20.45
CA GLU A 164 -28.97 3.41 20.80
C GLU A 164 -28.21 4.51 21.54
N SER A 165 -28.34 5.75 21.08
CA SER A 165 -27.83 6.90 21.81
C SER A 165 -28.77 7.20 22.97
N THR A 166 -28.24 7.18 24.20
CA THR A 166 -29.01 7.38 25.42
C THR A 166 -28.83 8.78 26.01
N GLY A 167 -28.07 9.66 25.35
CA GLY A 167 -27.80 11.01 25.83
C GLY A 167 -27.37 11.98 24.75
N ALA A 168 -27.04 13.21 25.16
CA ALA A 168 -26.63 14.26 24.24
C ALA A 168 -25.32 13.95 23.52
N THR A 169 -25.19 14.47 22.30
CA THR A 169 -23.92 14.53 21.57
C THR A 169 -22.94 15.42 22.32
N SER A 170 -21.69 14.97 22.43
CA SER A 170 -20.57 15.74 22.98
C SER A 170 -19.59 16.09 21.87
N THR A 171 -18.74 17.09 22.11
CA THR A 171 -17.59 17.36 21.24
C THR A 171 -16.63 16.18 21.31
N CYS A 172 -16.09 15.72 20.18
CA CYS A 172 -15.08 14.68 20.22
C CYS A 172 -13.85 15.20 20.93
N ASP A 173 -13.35 14.38 21.86
CA ASP A 173 -12.16 14.70 22.64
C ASP A 173 -11.49 13.39 23.05
N TYR A 174 -10.41 13.53 23.80
CA TYR A 174 -9.80 12.45 24.56
C TYR A 174 -10.81 11.82 25.53
N GLY A 175 -10.89 10.47 25.56
CA GLY A 175 -11.80 9.74 26.44
C GLY A 175 -13.30 9.83 26.08
N VAL A 176 -13.64 10.42 24.93
CA VAL A 176 -15.01 10.46 24.40
C VAL A 176 -15.17 9.39 23.32
N ASN A 177 -16.24 8.59 23.38
CA ASN A 177 -16.44 7.56 22.37
C ASN A 177 -16.85 8.20 21.04
N ARG A 178 -16.24 7.70 19.97
CA ARG A 178 -16.63 7.97 18.58
C ARG A 178 -17.49 6.82 18.12
N ILE A 179 -18.69 7.14 17.69
CA ILE A 179 -19.68 6.16 17.25
C ILE A 179 -19.70 6.14 15.74
N TYR A 180 -19.63 4.93 15.19
CA TYR A 180 -19.74 4.66 13.78
C TYR A 180 -20.87 3.66 13.54
N SER A 181 -21.58 3.84 12.44
CA SER A 181 -22.53 2.87 11.92
C SER A 181 -21.96 2.20 10.67
N HIS A 182 -22.42 0.99 10.39
CA HIS A 182 -22.08 0.27 9.18
C HIS A 182 -23.39 -0.07 8.48
N PRO A 183 -23.59 0.33 7.22
CA PRO A 183 -24.87 0.17 6.57
C PRO A 183 -25.22 -1.32 6.41
N ALA A 184 -26.52 -1.60 6.42
CA ALA A 184 -27.05 -2.97 6.47
C ALA A 184 -26.62 -3.80 5.24
N ASP A 185 -26.45 -3.16 4.09
CA ASP A 185 -25.95 -3.79 2.88
C ASP A 185 -24.47 -4.16 2.99
N ALA A 186 -23.66 -3.34 3.64
CA ALA A 186 -22.25 -3.62 3.90
C ALA A 186 -22.05 -4.74 4.94
N THR A 187 -22.88 -4.80 6.00
CA THR A 187 -22.86 -5.89 7.01
C THR A 187 -23.35 -7.24 6.47
N VAL A 188 -24.36 -7.24 5.60
CA VAL A 188 -24.91 -8.46 4.99
C VAL A 188 -24.06 -8.94 3.81
N SER A 189 -23.20 -8.08 3.26
CA SER A 189 -22.49 -8.40 2.04
C SER A 189 -21.57 -9.62 2.24
N GLN A 190 -21.78 -10.60 1.37
CA GLN A 190 -20.76 -11.61 1.06
C GLN A 190 -19.42 -10.96 0.66
N LEU A 191 -19.33 -9.64 0.47
CA LEU A 191 -18.12 -8.90 0.19
C LEU A 191 -17.15 -8.92 1.37
N ALA A 192 -17.59 -8.78 2.63
CA ALA A 192 -16.72 -8.92 3.79
C ALA A 192 -16.17 -10.36 3.92
N LYS A 193 -17.00 -11.35 3.60
CA LYS A 193 -16.57 -12.76 3.50
C LYS A 193 -15.62 -12.99 2.32
N ARG A 194 -15.86 -12.36 1.18
CA ARG A 194 -15.02 -12.44 -0.03
C ARG A 194 -13.69 -11.71 0.15
N SER A 195 -13.67 -10.54 0.80
CA SER A 195 -12.45 -9.79 1.09
C SER A 195 -11.60 -10.53 2.13
N LEU A 196 -12.21 -11.14 3.15
CA LEU A 196 -11.52 -12.00 4.08
C LEU A 196 -11.00 -13.28 3.41
N ALA A 197 -11.79 -13.91 2.54
CA ALA A 197 -11.35 -15.07 1.77
C ALA A 197 -10.20 -14.72 0.81
N GLU A 198 -10.25 -13.56 0.17
CA GLU A 198 -9.19 -13.08 -0.72
C GLU A 198 -7.93 -12.71 0.07
N ARG A 199 -8.06 -12.01 1.21
CA ARG A 199 -6.93 -11.76 2.12
C ARG A 199 -6.31 -13.06 2.62
N ARG A 200 -7.13 -14.07 2.97
CA ARG A 200 -6.62 -15.41 3.31
C ARG A 200 -5.91 -16.05 2.14
N ARG A 201 -6.46 -15.95 0.93
CA ARG A 201 -5.84 -16.49 -0.30
C ARG A 201 -4.49 -15.83 -0.58
N ILE A 202 -4.38 -14.51 -0.44
CA ILE A 202 -3.14 -13.75 -0.58
C ILE A 202 -2.14 -14.15 0.52
N ALA A 203 -2.55 -14.18 1.79
CA ALA A 203 -1.68 -14.58 2.89
C ALA A 203 -1.20 -16.04 2.76
N GLU A 204 -2.05 -16.94 2.26
CA GLU A 204 -1.65 -18.32 1.92
C GLU A 204 -0.73 -18.40 0.70
N ARG A 205 -0.89 -17.48 -0.26
CA ARG A 205 0.02 -17.36 -1.40
C ARG A 205 1.37 -16.83 -0.92
N GLU A 206 1.41 -15.79 -0.10
CA GLU A 206 2.63 -15.26 0.52
C GLU A 206 3.30 -16.31 1.41
N LYS A 207 2.55 -17.11 2.17
CA LYS A 207 3.09 -18.25 2.93
C LYS A 207 3.66 -19.34 2.03
N ARG A 208 3.07 -19.57 0.86
CA ARG A 208 3.60 -20.51 -0.15
C ARG A 208 4.83 -19.95 -0.86
N GLU A 209 4.85 -18.66 -1.18
CA GLU A 209 5.98 -17.97 -1.79
C GLU A 209 7.16 -17.85 -0.79
N ASN A 210 6.88 -17.66 0.51
CA ASN A 210 7.85 -17.68 1.61
C ASN A 210 8.08 -19.09 2.21
N TYR A 211 7.63 -20.16 1.57
CA TYR A 211 7.74 -21.51 2.15
C TYR A 211 9.20 -22.00 2.21
N TRP A 212 10.03 -21.55 1.27
CA TRP A 212 11.42 -21.98 1.14
C TRP A 212 12.41 -20.99 1.75
N CYS A 213 12.12 -19.70 1.66
CA CYS A 213 13.02 -18.63 2.09
C CYS A 213 12.28 -17.54 2.86
N HIS A 214 13.00 -16.85 3.76
CA HIS A 214 12.48 -15.68 4.46
C HIS A 214 12.12 -14.55 3.48
N LYS A 215 11.23 -13.65 3.90
CA LYS A 215 10.78 -12.52 3.10
C LYS A 215 11.97 -11.73 2.55
N GLY A 216 11.95 -11.46 1.25
CA GLY A 216 13.00 -10.71 0.55
C GLY A 216 14.12 -11.57 -0.03
N LEU A 217 14.12 -12.89 0.23
CA LEU A 217 15.07 -13.83 -0.37
C LEU A 217 14.36 -14.73 -1.39
N THR A 218 15.10 -15.12 -2.42
CA THR A 218 14.64 -16.05 -3.46
C THR A 218 15.31 -17.41 -3.25
N ALA A 219 14.55 -18.50 -3.30
CA ALA A 219 15.12 -19.84 -3.29
C ALA A 219 15.76 -20.14 -4.65
N CYS A 220 17.09 -20.18 -4.69
CA CYS A 220 17.88 -20.46 -5.87
C CYS A 220 18.41 -21.89 -5.82
N GLN A 221 18.27 -22.61 -6.94
CA GLN A 221 18.75 -23.98 -7.06
C GLN A 221 20.29 -24.01 -7.11
N LEU A 222 20.90 -24.99 -6.47
CA LEU A 222 22.34 -25.23 -6.56
C LEU A 222 22.67 -26.05 -7.82
N GLU A 223 23.83 -25.77 -8.45
CA GLU A 223 24.23 -26.40 -9.72
C GLU A 223 24.26 -27.94 -9.64
N GLU A 224 24.77 -28.49 -8.53
CA GLU A 224 25.08 -29.91 -8.39
C GLU A 224 23.89 -30.76 -7.89
N ASP A 225 22.85 -30.13 -7.35
CA ASP A 225 21.71 -30.87 -6.78
C ASP A 225 20.38 -30.16 -7.01
N SER A 226 19.55 -30.79 -7.84
CA SER A 226 18.18 -30.34 -8.12
C SER A 226 17.23 -30.33 -6.93
N ASN A 227 17.59 -31.01 -5.84
CA ASN A 227 16.80 -31.04 -4.61
C ASN A 227 17.32 -30.08 -3.54
N SER A 228 18.46 -29.43 -3.79
CA SER A 228 19.03 -28.45 -2.87
C SER A 228 18.83 -27.02 -3.36
N PHE A 229 18.69 -26.11 -2.40
CA PHE A 229 18.53 -24.70 -2.66
C PHE A 229 19.25 -23.86 -1.61
N GLU A 230 19.50 -22.62 -1.98
CA GLU A 230 19.94 -21.56 -1.07
C GLU A 230 19.02 -20.35 -1.21
N CYS A 231 18.95 -19.55 -0.14
CA CYS A 231 18.13 -18.34 -0.12
C CYS A 231 19.00 -17.13 -0.43
N VAL A 232 18.81 -16.53 -1.60
CA VAL A 232 19.66 -15.45 -2.12
C VAL A 232 18.85 -14.18 -2.28
N ASP A 233 19.44 -13.05 -1.89
CA ASP A 233 18.89 -11.73 -2.22
C ASP A 233 19.30 -11.35 -3.65
N THR A 234 18.48 -11.74 -4.61
CA THR A 234 18.75 -11.49 -6.04
C THR A 234 18.77 -10.01 -6.43
N GLN A 235 18.44 -9.09 -5.51
CA GLN A 235 18.51 -7.66 -5.75
C GLN A 235 19.90 -7.07 -5.46
N ASN A 236 20.68 -7.72 -4.60
CA ASN A 236 21.95 -7.21 -4.09
C ASN A 236 23.09 -8.24 -4.16
N ASP A 237 22.79 -9.49 -4.46
CA ASP A 237 23.78 -10.55 -4.60
C ASP A 237 24.54 -10.45 -5.92
N LEU A 238 25.87 -10.57 -5.85
CA LEU A 238 26.75 -10.38 -7.00
C LEU A 238 26.69 -11.55 -7.98
N GLU A 239 26.46 -12.77 -7.50
CA GLU A 239 26.53 -14.02 -8.27
C GLU A 239 25.16 -14.42 -8.85
N SER A 240 24.08 -13.92 -8.24
CA SER A 240 22.68 -14.13 -8.65
C SER A 240 21.95 -12.79 -8.83
N CYS A 241 22.56 -11.84 -9.56
CA CYS A 241 21.96 -10.53 -9.75
C CYS A 241 20.79 -10.57 -10.73
N GLY A 242 19.63 -10.06 -10.30
CA GLY A 242 18.40 -9.99 -11.10
C GLY A 242 17.64 -11.31 -11.23
N GLY A 243 18.16 -12.40 -10.65
CA GLY A 243 17.55 -13.73 -10.70
C GLY A 243 18.51 -14.80 -10.20
N CYS A 244 18.07 -16.05 -10.10
CA CYS A 244 18.93 -17.15 -9.67
C CYS A 244 19.84 -17.62 -10.81
N LEU A 245 21.14 -17.80 -10.55
CA LEU A 245 22.12 -18.21 -11.56
C LEU A 245 21.76 -19.55 -12.25
N HIS A 246 21.28 -20.52 -11.47
CA HIS A 246 20.85 -21.85 -11.97
C HIS A 246 19.33 -22.03 -12.01
N GLY A 247 18.58 -20.93 -11.91
CA GLY A 247 17.12 -20.94 -11.84
C GLY A 247 16.57 -21.03 -10.41
N ALA A 248 15.29 -20.69 -10.27
CA ALA A 248 14.61 -20.75 -8.98
C ALA A 248 14.32 -22.21 -8.59
N TYR A 249 14.52 -22.53 -7.32
CA TYR A 249 14.27 -23.86 -6.79
C TYR A 249 12.79 -24.25 -6.92
N ASN A 250 12.53 -25.39 -7.54
CA ASN A 250 11.19 -25.95 -7.64
C ASN A 250 11.21 -27.48 -7.53
N PRO A 251 10.85 -28.04 -6.36
CA PRO A 251 10.87 -29.48 -6.14
C PRO A 251 9.79 -30.24 -6.94
N ALA A 252 8.81 -29.53 -7.51
CA ALA A 252 7.74 -30.13 -8.32
C ALA A 252 8.05 -30.22 -9.83
N GLY A 253 9.26 -29.82 -10.27
CA GLY A 253 9.69 -29.95 -11.66
C GLY A 253 8.93 -29.09 -12.68
N ASN A 254 8.11 -28.13 -12.23
CA ASN A 254 7.45 -27.18 -13.12
C ASN A 254 8.47 -26.10 -13.54
N ASN A 255 8.75 -25.99 -14.84
CA ASN A 255 9.62 -24.96 -15.40
C ASN A 255 9.05 -23.56 -15.12
N ILE A 256 9.43 -22.93 -14.01
CA ILE A 256 9.12 -21.51 -13.77
C ILE A 256 10.14 -20.71 -14.57
N THR A 257 9.62 -19.90 -15.50
CA THR A 257 10.38 -18.94 -16.31
C THR A 257 10.74 -17.71 -15.46
N VAL A 258 11.62 -17.90 -14.48
CA VAL A 258 12.28 -16.77 -13.78
C VAL A 258 13.44 -16.29 -14.66
N PRO A 259 13.75 -14.98 -14.69
CA PRO A 259 14.98 -14.49 -15.32
C PRO A 259 16.19 -15.25 -14.78
N ILE A 260 17.04 -15.74 -15.68
CA ILE A 260 18.32 -16.34 -15.30
C ILE A 260 19.18 -15.20 -14.73
N GLY A 261 19.62 -15.37 -13.49
CA GLY A 261 20.53 -14.43 -12.84
C GLY A 261 21.83 -14.25 -13.60
N ILE A 262 22.47 -13.11 -13.40
CA ILE A 262 23.80 -12.84 -13.95
C ILE A 262 24.78 -12.72 -12.79
N ASP A 263 25.89 -13.43 -12.89
CA ASP A 263 27.05 -13.20 -12.04
C ASP A 263 27.82 -11.97 -12.54
N CYS A 264 27.65 -10.85 -11.83
CA CYS A 264 28.30 -9.60 -12.17
C CYS A 264 29.82 -9.65 -11.98
N SER A 265 30.34 -10.59 -11.18
CA SER A 265 31.77 -10.74 -10.91
C SER A 265 32.53 -11.37 -12.09
N SER A 266 31.85 -12.16 -12.91
CA SER A 266 32.43 -12.86 -14.06
C SER A 266 32.30 -12.11 -15.39
N ILE A 267 31.77 -10.88 -15.40
CA ILE A 267 31.66 -10.07 -16.61
C ILE A 267 33.05 -9.82 -17.22
N PRO A 268 33.32 -10.28 -18.45
CA PRO A 268 34.64 -10.15 -19.06
C PRO A 268 35.03 -8.68 -19.26
N GLY A 269 36.22 -8.31 -18.78
CA GLY A 269 36.76 -6.97 -18.94
C GLY A 269 36.39 -5.98 -17.83
N VAL A 270 35.62 -6.40 -16.81
CA VAL A 270 35.39 -5.62 -15.58
C VAL A 270 36.62 -5.65 -14.66
N SER A 271 36.93 -4.52 -14.03
CA SER A 271 38.05 -4.44 -13.07
C SER A 271 37.75 -5.25 -11.81
N LEU A 272 38.75 -5.94 -11.25
CA LEU A 272 38.56 -6.78 -10.07
C LEU A 272 38.04 -5.92 -8.89
N GLY A 273 36.89 -6.30 -8.33
CA GLY A 273 36.24 -5.56 -7.24
C GLY A 273 35.44 -4.33 -7.68
N HIS A 274 35.26 -4.10 -8.98
CA HIS A 274 34.46 -3.01 -9.54
C HIS A 274 33.19 -3.53 -10.23
N SER A 275 32.52 -4.50 -9.61
CA SER A 275 31.20 -4.98 -10.00
C SER A 275 30.31 -4.98 -8.76
N THR A 276 29.08 -4.51 -8.89
CA THR A 276 28.07 -4.56 -7.82
C THR A 276 26.72 -4.93 -8.41
N CYS A 277 25.87 -5.58 -7.62
CA CYS A 277 24.47 -5.76 -7.97
C CYS A 277 23.65 -4.71 -7.22
N SER A 278 22.82 -3.97 -7.94
CA SER A 278 21.91 -3.00 -7.33
C SER A 278 20.52 -3.09 -7.99
N SER A 279 19.51 -3.37 -7.18
CA SER A 279 18.12 -3.54 -7.64
C SER A 279 18.01 -4.54 -8.81
N GLY A 280 18.77 -5.64 -8.71
CA GLY A 280 18.76 -6.72 -9.70
C GLY A 280 19.45 -6.36 -11.02
N LYS A 281 20.34 -5.36 -11.03
CA LYS A 281 21.15 -4.98 -12.20
C LYS A 281 22.63 -4.90 -11.83
N CYS A 282 23.48 -5.42 -12.73
CA CYS A 282 24.92 -5.27 -12.60
C CYS A 282 25.36 -3.84 -12.93
N ASP A 283 26.04 -3.20 -12.00
CA ASP A 283 26.76 -1.95 -12.20
C ASP A 283 28.27 -2.23 -12.09
N PHE A 284 29.08 -1.74 -13.03
CA PHE A 284 30.48 -2.14 -13.14
C PHE A 284 31.38 -1.16 -13.89
N ASP A 285 32.68 -1.17 -13.57
CA ASP A 285 33.71 -0.44 -14.29
C ASP A 285 34.61 -1.36 -15.14
N CYS A 286 34.80 -0.99 -16.41
CA CYS A 286 35.70 -1.70 -17.30
C CYS A 286 37.18 -1.44 -16.98
N LYS A 287 38.03 -2.46 -17.21
CA LYS A 287 39.50 -2.35 -17.14
C LYS A 287 40.01 -1.29 -18.11
N LYS A 288 41.19 -0.73 -17.81
CA LYS A 288 41.87 0.21 -18.71
C LYS A 288 42.02 -0.38 -20.12
N GLY A 289 41.58 0.37 -21.14
CA GLY A 289 41.57 -0.08 -22.53
C GLY A 289 40.32 -0.86 -22.94
N TRP A 290 39.29 -0.88 -22.09
CA TRP A 290 37.96 -1.41 -22.36
C TRP A 290 36.92 -0.30 -22.16
N GLU A 291 35.78 -0.43 -22.82
CA GLU A 291 34.65 0.50 -22.75
C GLU A 291 33.34 -0.26 -22.52
N VAL A 292 32.40 0.35 -21.80
CA VAL A 292 31.07 -0.21 -21.54
C VAL A 292 30.25 -0.12 -22.83
N ARG A 293 29.67 -1.25 -23.28
CA ARG A 293 28.68 -1.30 -24.36
C ARG A 293 27.53 -2.21 -23.96
N GLY A 294 26.43 -1.62 -23.52
CA GLY A 294 25.34 -2.36 -22.89
C GLY A 294 25.83 -3.03 -21.60
N ASP A 295 25.46 -4.30 -21.40
CA ASP A 295 25.77 -5.04 -20.16
C ASP A 295 27.13 -5.74 -20.19
N LYS A 296 28.08 -5.24 -21.00
CA LYS A 296 29.41 -5.85 -21.18
C LYS A 296 30.49 -4.80 -21.36
N CYS A 297 31.71 -5.17 -20.97
CA CYS A 297 32.92 -4.46 -21.37
C CYS A 297 33.44 -5.03 -22.69
N VAL A 298 33.82 -4.14 -23.62
CA VAL A 298 34.50 -4.52 -24.86
C VAL A 298 35.85 -3.81 -24.95
N LYS A 299 36.85 -4.41 -25.60
CA LYS A 299 38.15 -3.75 -25.80
C LYS A 299 37.94 -2.49 -26.64
N ALA A 300 38.42 -1.34 -26.16
CA ALA A 300 38.42 -0.11 -26.92
C ALA A 300 39.33 -0.31 -28.14
N GLU A 301 38.77 -0.19 -29.35
CA GLU A 301 39.59 -0.24 -30.55
C GLU A 301 40.62 0.88 -30.47
N SER A 302 41.90 0.51 -30.44
CA SER A 302 42.98 1.49 -30.40
C SER A 302 42.82 2.44 -31.58
N LEU A 303 42.60 3.73 -31.32
CA LEU A 303 42.69 4.81 -32.30
C LEU A 303 44.08 4.82 -32.96
N LYS A 304 44.33 3.92 -33.91
CA LYS A 304 45.47 3.96 -34.84
C LYS A 304 45.23 4.96 -35.98
N ARG A 305 44.39 5.97 -35.76
CA ARG A 305 44.12 7.05 -36.72
C ARG A 305 44.11 8.39 -35.98
N SER A 306 45.27 9.04 -35.84
CA SER A 306 45.46 10.51 -35.87
C SER A 306 46.84 11.03 -35.42
N VAL A 307 47.95 10.34 -35.76
CA VAL A 307 49.31 10.95 -35.65
C VAL A 307 49.81 11.51 -37.00
N LYS A 308 49.10 11.27 -38.12
CA LYS A 308 49.56 11.73 -39.46
C LYS A 308 49.15 13.17 -39.84
N ALA A 309 48.51 13.94 -38.93
CA ALA A 309 47.98 15.29 -39.25
C ALA A 309 48.68 16.47 -38.55
N ARG A 310 49.86 16.27 -37.90
CA ARG A 310 50.61 17.37 -37.24
C ARG A 310 52.00 17.65 -37.80
N ARG A 311 52.29 17.28 -39.06
CA ARG A 311 53.61 17.55 -39.68
C ARG A 311 53.59 18.44 -40.94
N PHE A 312 52.47 19.12 -41.24
CA PHE A 312 52.33 19.92 -42.46
C PHE A 312 52.03 21.42 -42.26
N LEU A 313 52.26 21.98 -41.07
CA LEU A 313 52.08 23.43 -40.79
C LEU A 313 53.30 24.04 -40.10
N ARG A 314 54.49 23.88 -40.69
CA ARG A 314 55.65 24.77 -40.43
C ARG A 314 56.44 24.97 -41.72
N ALA A 315 56.00 25.90 -42.55
CA ALA A 315 56.83 26.60 -43.52
C ALA A 315 56.09 27.88 -43.99
N LEU A 316 56.27 28.97 -43.25
CA LEU A 316 56.15 30.32 -43.78
C LEU A 316 57.38 31.08 -43.27
N PRO A 317 58.31 31.49 -44.14
CA PRO A 317 59.34 32.45 -43.78
C PRO A 317 58.76 33.86 -43.85
N SER A 318 59.13 34.65 -42.85
CA SER A 318 58.97 36.09 -42.80
C SER A 318 60.15 36.76 -43.51
N PHE A 319 59.83 37.77 -44.33
CA PHE A 319 60.72 38.75 -44.98
C PHE A 319 61.61 38.25 -46.13
#